data_AF-A0A7J2HPA8-F1
#
_entry.id   AF-A0A7J2HPA8-F1
#
_cell.length_a   1.000
_cell.length_b   1.000
_cell.length_c   1.000
_cell.angle_alpha   90.00
_cell.angle_beta   90.00
_cell.angle_gamma   90.00
#
_symmetry.space_group_name_H-M   'P 1'
#
loop_
_entity.id
_entity.type
_entity.pdbx_description
1 polymer ?
#
loop_
_entity_poly.entity_id
_entity_poly.type
_entity_poly.pdbx_seq_one_letter_code
_entity_poly.pdbx_strand_id
1 'polypeptide(L)'
;MFTMEKVDLEYLAGQLMFIGFPGSSVDEARDLISDIKPCGLVFTIGNIRNPEQVRRLTSEFNRYARELGIPRFLYAIDHEGGLIMRFNDYVTFIPSHMAVGSTGAPRYARA
;
A
#
# COMPACT_ATOMS: atom_id res chain seq x y z
N MET A 1 27.01 -16.13 27.44
CA MET A 1 25.64 -16.65 27.26
C MET A 1 24.74 -15.45 27.08
N PHE A 2 24.39 -15.13 25.83
CA PHE A 2 23.48 -14.02 25.54
C PHE A 2 22.08 -14.46 25.93
N THR A 3 21.54 -13.87 26.99
CA THR A 3 20.11 -13.92 27.28
C THR A 3 19.41 -13.14 26.18
N MET A 4 18.67 -13.83 25.31
CA MET A 4 17.74 -13.17 24.40
C MET A 4 16.72 -12.44 25.28
N GLU A 5 16.69 -11.11 25.19
CA GLU A 5 15.48 -10.36 25.51
C GLU A 5 14.31 -11.03 24.79
N LYS A 6 13.15 -11.06 25.45
CA LYS A 6 11.93 -11.67 24.93
C LYS A 6 11.54 -10.93 23.65
N VAL A 7 11.94 -11.48 22.51
CA VAL A 7 11.57 -10.96 21.20
C VAL A 7 10.06 -11.12 21.07
N ASP A 8 9.36 -10.02 20.80
CA ASP A 8 7.93 -10.03 20.47
C ASP A 8 7.77 -10.61 19.05
N LEU A 9 7.42 -11.90 18.99
CA LEU A 9 7.33 -12.65 17.73
C LEU A 9 6.15 -12.18 16.89
N GLU A 10 5.04 -11.80 17.53
CA GLU A 10 3.86 -11.24 16.89
C GLU A 10 4.20 -9.93 16.21
N TYR A 11 4.94 -9.04 16.89
CA TYR A 11 5.44 -7.81 16.29
C TYR A 11 6.35 -8.09 15.08
N LEU A 12 7.33 -9.00 15.22
CA LEU A 12 8.22 -9.34 14.11
C LEU A 12 7.46 -9.95 12.94
N ALA A 13 6.49 -10.82 13.19
CA ALA A 13 5.65 -11.41 12.15
C ALA A 13 4.85 -10.33 11.41
N GLY A 14 4.25 -9.38 12.14
CA GLY A 14 3.58 -8.21 11.56
C GLY A 14 4.49 -7.41 10.64
N GLN A 15 5.73 -7.14 11.07
CA GLN A 15 6.71 -6.41 10.27
C GLN A 15 7.21 -7.17 9.01
N LEU A 16 6.75 -8.40 8.77
CA LEU A 16 6.99 -9.16 7.54
C LEU A 16 5.76 -9.23 6.61
N MET A 17 4.68 -8.54 6.94
CA MET A 17 3.41 -8.64 6.22
C MET A 17 3.03 -7.34 5.51
N PHE A 18 2.53 -7.51 4.28
CA PHE A 18 1.67 -6.54 3.61
C PHE A 18 0.22 -6.99 3.75
N ILE A 19 -0.66 -6.07 4.15
CA ILE A 19 -2.09 -6.36 4.30
C ILE A 19 -2.94 -5.39 3.49
N GLY A 20 -4.09 -5.86 3.01
CA GLY A 20 -5.17 -4.97 2.58
C GLY A 20 -5.85 -4.33 3.79
N PHE A 21 -6.61 -3.26 3.57
CA PHE A 21 -7.37 -2.59 4.61
C PHE A 21 -8.73 -2.12 4.08
N PRO A 22 -9.77 -2.07 4.93
CA PRO A 22 -11.09 -1.62 4.51
C PRO A 22 -11.16 -0.11 4.35
N GLY A 23 -12.15 0.35 3.58
CA GLY A 23 -12.55 1.75 3.62
C GLY A 23 -11.57 2.73 2.97
N SER A 24 -11.75 4.02 3.22
CA SER A 24 -10.90 5.08 2.64
C SER A 24 -10.44 6.10 3.67
N SER A 25 -10.51 5.72 4.95
CA SER A 25 -10.06 6.48 6.11
C SER A 25 -9.19 5.61 7.03
N VAL A 26 -8.39 6.24 7.88
CA VAL A 26 -7.60 5.50 8.88
C VAL A 26 -8.50 4.82 9.91
N ASP A 27 -9.59 5.47 10.32
CA ASP A 27 -10.47 4.98 11.38
C ASP A 27 -11.08 3.62 11.05
N GLU A 28 -11.43 3.38 9.77
CA GLU A 28 -11.94 2.08 9.29
C GLU A 28 -10.89 0.95 9.40
N ALA A 29 -9.60 1.29 9.40
CA ALA A 29 -8.48 0.34 9.38
C ALA A 29 -7.71 0.27 10.71
N ARG A 30 -8.07 1.07 11.72
CA ARG A 30 -7.28 1.21 12.96
C ARG A 30 -7.07 -0.11 13.67
N ASP A 31 -8.15 -0.81 13.98
CA ASP A 31 -8.10 -2.04 14.78
C ASP A 31 -7.22 -3.09 14.10
N LEU A 32 -7.42 -3.29 12.79
CA LEU A 32 -6.61 -4.22 11.98
C LEU A 32 -5.11 -3.88 12.03
N ILE A 33 -4.78 -2.59 11.96
CA ILE A 33 -3.39 -2.11 11.96
C ILE A 33 -2.76 -2.18 13.35
N SER A 34 -3.49 -1.83 14.43
CA SER A 34 -2.97 -1.96 15.80
C SER A 34 -2.76 -3.40 16.21
N ASP A 35 -3.60 -4.31 15.71
CA ASP A 35 -3.53 -5.73 16.04
C ASP A 35 -2.35 -6.38 15.32
N ILE A 36 -2.26 -6.20 14.00
CA ILE A 36 -1.24 -6.87 13.17
C ILE A 36 0.10 -6.15 13.21
N LYS A 37 0.11 -4.81 13.28
CA LYS A 37 1.29 -3.95 13.12
C LYS A 37 2.08 -4.33 11.85
N PRO A 38 1.47 -4.24 10.65
CA PRO A 38 2.10 -4.65 9.39
C PRO A 38 3.27 -3.72 9.02
N CYS A 39 4.20 -4.20 8.19
CA CYS A 39 5.18 -3.29 7.56
C CYS A 39 4.61 -2.56 6.34
N GLY A 40 3.57 -3.10 5.71
CA GLY A 40 3.02 -2.52 4.49
C GLY A 40 1.51 -2.62 4.35
N LEU A 41 0.95 -1.67 3.59
CA LEU A 41 -0.47 -1.60 3.25
C LEU A 41 -0.65 -1.68 1.73
N VAL A 42 -1.60 -2.52 1.30
CA VAL A 42 -1.95 -2.71 -0.11
C VAL A 42 -3.25 -1.97 -0.41
N PHE A 43 -3.19 -1.03 -1.35
CA PHE A 43 -4.36 -0.29 -1.82
C PHE A 43 -5.17 -1.11 -2.83
N THR A 44 -6.49 -1.00 -2.69
CA THR A 44 -7.50 -1.51 -3.62
C THR A 44 -8.34 -0.34 -4.17
N ILE A 45 -9.19 -0.62 -5.16
CA ILE A 45 -10.09 0.40 -5.73
C ILE A 45 -11.07 0.98 -4.68
N GLY A 46 -11.43 0.22 -3.65
CA GLY A 46 -12.30 0.69 -2.57
C GLY A 46 -11.66 1.75 -1.67
N ASN A 47 -10.32 1.84 -1.67
CA ASN A 47 -9.56 2.75 -0.81
C ASN A 47 -9.31 4.13 -1.44
N ILE A 48 -9.54 4.27 -2.75
CA ILE A 48 -9.12 5.43 -3.55
C ILE A 48 -10.35 6.23 -3.98
N ARG A 49 -10.36 7.51 -3.61
CA ARG A 49 -11.41 8.45 -4.02
C ARG A 49 -10.89 9.53 -4.96
N ASN A 50 -9.73 10.08 -4.66
CA ASN A 50 -8.97 11.04 -5.49
C ASN A 50 -7.54 11.19 -4.93
N PRO A 51 -6.60 11.82 -5.66
CA PRO A 51 -5.22 11.98 -5.22
C PRO A 51 -5.07 12.74 -3.89
N GLU A 52 -5.87 13.78 -3.68
CA GLU A 52 -5.85 14.58 -2.44
C GLU A 52 -6.24 13.73 -1.23
N GLN A 53 -7.25 12.88 -1.37
CA GLN A 53 -7.69 11.95 -0.34
C GLN A 53 -6.61 10.90 -0.05
N VAL A 54 -5.98 10.29 -1.07
CA VAL A 54 -4.90 9.30 -0.85
C VAL A 54 -3.67 9.94 -0.19
N ARG A 55 -3.31 11.18 -0.57
CA ARG A 55 -2.24 11.94 0.09
C ARG A 55 -2.53 12.16 1.57
N ARG A 56 -3.77 12.53 1.91
CA ARG A 56 -4.21 12.69 3.30
C ARG A 56 -4.15 11.36 4.04
N LEU A 57 -4.76 10.32 3.48
CA LEU A 57 -4.84 8.98 4.07
C LEU A 57 -3.46 8.40 4.39
N THR A 58 -2.51 8.47 3.45
CA THR A 58 -1.13 8.01 3.68
C THR A 58 -0.40 8.85 4.73
N SER A 59 -0.67 10.16 4.81
CA SER A 59 -0.13 11.02 5.87
C SER A 59 -0.69 10.67 7.25
N GLU A 60 -1.98 10.36 7.33
CA GLU A 60 -2.66 9.95 8.56
C GLU A 60 -2.21 8.56 9.01
N PHE A 61 -2.06 7.59 8.11
CA PHE A 61 -1.46 6.29 8.43
C PHE A 61 -0.03 6.44 8.95
N ASN A 62 0.79 7.32 8.34
CA ASN A 62 2.13 7.59 8.85
C ASN A 62 2.14 8.21 10.25
N ARG A 63 1.13 9.03 10.60
CA ARG A 63 0.96 9.54 11.96
C ARG A 63 0.56 8.41 12.90
N TYR A 64 -0.39 7.57 12.49
CA TYR A 64 -0.84 6.43 13.29
C TYR A 64 0.27 5.40 13.55
N ALA A 65 1.13 5.12 12.56
CA ALA A 65 2.33 4.29 12.75
C ALA A 65 3.23 4.84 13.87
N ARG A 66 3.44 6.17 13.91
CA ARG A 66 4.21 6.81 14.99
C ARG A 66 3.53 6.69 16.34
N GLU A 67 2.20 6.82 16.40
CA GLU A 67 1.41 6.62 17.62
C GLU A 67 1.54 5.17 18.15
N LEU A 68 1.61 4.19 17.25
CA LEU A 68 1.84 2.78 17.59
C LEU A 68 3.31 2.41 17.87
N GLY A 69 4.25 3.35 17.69
CA GLY A 69 5.68 3.09 17.85
C GLY A 69 6.28 2.18 16.79
N ILE A 70 5.69 2.12 15.59
CA ILE A 70 6.15 1.27 14.48
C ILE A 70 6.73 2.10 13.32
N PRO A 71 7.57 1.51 12.45
CA PRO A 71 8.09 2.19 11.26
C PRO A 71 6.98 2.72 10.34
N ARG A 72 7.35 3.65 9.46
CA ARG A 72 6.45 4.13 8.40
C ARG A 72 6.06 2.96 7.49
N PHE A 73 4.79 2.89 7.13
CA PHE A 73 4.30 1.85 6.22
C PHE A 73 4.94 1.99 4.83
N LEU A 74 5.24 0.84 4.25
CA LEU A 74 5.38 0.70 2.81
C LEU A 74 3.99 0.63 2.16
N TYR A 75 3.84 1.21 0.98
CA TYR A 75 2.57 1.21 0.26
C TYR A 75 2.72 0.46 -1.05
N ALA A 76 1.80 -0.47 -1.31
CA ALA A 76 1.74 -1.24 -2.55
C ALA A 76 0.38 -1.06 -3.21
N ILE A 77 0.34 -1.26 -4.54
CA ILE A 77 -0.88 -1.18 -5.33
C ILE A 77 -0.69 -1.91 -6.67
N ASP A 78 -1.73 -2.58 -7.14
CA ASP A 78 -1.77 -3.16 -8.48
C ASP A 78 -2.16 -2.10 -9.51
N HIS A 79 -1.19 -1.28 -9.92
CA HIS A 79 -1.37 -0.19 -10.90
C HIS A 79 -0.59 -0.47 -12.20
N GLU A 80 -0.93 -1.57 -12.86
CA GLU A 80 -0.19 -2.11 -14.02
C GLU A 80 -0.47 -1.36 -15.33
N GLY A 81 -1.70 -0.86 -15.51
CA GLY A 81 -2.19 -0.31 -16.77
C GLY A 81 -3.31 -1.13 -17.40
N GLY A 82 -4.04 -0.51 -18.32
CA GLY A 82 -5.23 -1.08 -18.95
C GLY A 82 -6.33 -1.37 -17.93
N LEU A 83 -6.79 -2.62 -17.88
CA LEU A 83 -7.88 -3.04 -16.99
C LEU A 83 -7.46 -3.12 -15.52
N ILE A 84 -6.17 -3.23 -15.23
CA ILE A 84 -5.61 -3.31 -13.88
C ILE A 84 -5.04 -1.94 -13.51
N MET A 85 -5.96 -0.96 -13.39
CA MET A 85 -5.68 0.37 -12.86
C MET A 85 -6.61 0.64 -11.67
N ARG A 86 -6.05 1.28 -10.64
CA ARG A 86 -6.80 1.65 -9.41
C ARG A 86 -7.04 3.14 -9.27
N PHE A 87 -6.25 3.96 -9.94
CA PHE A 87 -6.54 5.39 -10.14
C PHE A 87 -7.10 5.53 -11.55
N ASN A 88 -8.43 5.53 -11.70
CA ASN A 88 -9.05 5.54 -13.03
C ASN A 88 -9.26 6.96 -13.58
N ASP A 89 -9.67 7.91 -12.73
CA ASP A 89 -10.15 9.22 -13.18
C ASP A 89 -9.19 10.40 -12.91
N TYR A 90 -7.97 10.13 -12.43
CA TYR A 90 -7.09 11.17 -11.88
C TYR A 90 -5.63 11.11 -12.32
N VAL A 91 -5.25 10.07 -13.05
CA VAL A 91 -3.88 9.87 -13.51
C VAL A 91 -3.88 9.54 -15.00
N THR A 92 -2.71 9.65 -15.61
CA THR A 92 -2.52 9.24 -17.00
C THR A 92 -2.92 7.78 -17.19
N PHE A 93 -3.74 7.50 -18.19
CA PHE A 93 -4.04 6.14 -18.60
C PHE A 93 -2.77 5.45 -19.10
N ILE A 94 -2.41 4.33 -18.48
CA ILE A 94 -1.28 3.49 -18.90
C ILE A 94 -1.85 2.38 -19.78
N PRO A 95 -1.36 2.17 -21.02
CA PRO A 95 -1.82 1.07 -21.87
C PRO A 95 -1.58 -0.30 -21.23
N SER A 96 -2.38 -1.30 -21.61
CA SER A 96 -2.14 -2.67 -21.13
C SER A 96 -0.81 -3.23 -21.64
N HIS A 97 -0.23 -4.19 -20.91
CA HIS A 97 1.00 -4.88 -21.34
C HIS A 97 0.87 -5.50 -22.75
N MET A 98 -0.31 -6.01 -23.12
CA MET A 98 -0.59 -6.51 -24.47
C MET A 98 -0.51 -5.40 -25.52
N ALA A 99 -1.10 -4.23 -25.24
CA ALA A 99 -1.05 -3.08 -26.15
C ALA A 99 0.37 -2.52 -26.30
N VAL A 100 1.17 -2.49 -25.23
CA VAL A 100 2.58 -2.11 -25.32
C VAL A 100 3.37 -3.17 -26.11
N GLY A 101 3.14 -4.45 -25.83
CA GLY A 101 3.83 -5.56 -26.51
C GLY A 101 3.57 -5.60 -28.02
N SER A 102 2.34 -5.32 -28.45
CA SER A 102 1.96 -5.34 -29.88
C SER A 102 2.66 -4.26 -30.72
N THR A 103 3.23 -3.23 -30.07
CA THR A 103 4.03 -2.21 -30.77
C THR A 103 5.38 -2.73 -31.26
N GLY A 104 5.89 -3.84 -30.68
CA GLY A 104 7.24 -4.34 -30.94
C GLY A 104 8.37 -3.38 -30.55
N ALA A 105 8.07 -2.30 -29.81
CA ALA A 105 9.00 -1.22 -29.53
C ALA A 105 9.24 -1.07 -28.02
N PRO A 106 10.33 -1.66 -27.46
CA PRO A 106 10.60 -1.66 -26.01
C PRO A 106 10.70 -0.27 -25.37
N ARG A 107 10.94 0.78 -26.15
CA ARG A 107 10.93 2.17 -25.67
C ARG A 107 9.58 2.58 -25.05
N TYR A 108 8.47 1.98 -25.50
CA TYR A 108 7.14 2.26 -24.95
C TYR A 108 6.83 1.52 -23.65
N ALA A 109 7.70 0.59 -23.22
CA ALA A 109 7.60 -0.09 -21.93
C ALA A 109 8.36 0.63 -20.80
N ARG A 110 9.04 1.74 -21.11
CA ARG A 110 9.77 2.54 -20.11
C ARG A 110 8.85 3.64 -19.58
N ALA A 111 8.88 3.82 -18.26
CA ALA A 111 8.29 4.97 -17.57
C ALA A 111 9.17 6.22 -17.72
#